data_AF-A0A660N8L9-F1
#
_entry.id   AF-A0A660N8L9-F1
#
_cell.length_a   1.000
_cell.length_b   1.000
_cell.length_c   1.000
_cell.angle_alpha   90.00
_cell.angle_beta   90.00
_cell.angle_gamma   90.00
#
_symmetry.space_group_name_H-M   'P 1'
#
loop_
_entity.id
_entity.type
_entity.pdbx_description
1 polymer ?
#
loop_
_entity_poly.entity_id
_entity_poly.type
_entity_poly.pdbx_seq_one_letter_code
_entity_poly.pdbx_strand_id
1 'polypeptide(L)'
;MAIHRYRFPPVNVAFVCFACRVKTTRSKYGGINQPAVLCPQCRRPCDNIGDRRPAPPRNRESAWQQMERDYRSLQQRILAAYQQWRHEARSATLAHLQWAQKLNLPDIIARDEFWLEKLDALPDVPRAVNVPYQRDWLGMVQGAVWHSGLGKPYPAELQALMGKPFNKERQAQIDTRVAKHQRLHLHDFFGELHTACTTFRDNGQYWHQRDVHEWAEDLCWQ
;
A
#
# COMPACT_ATOMS: atom_id res chain seq x y z
N MET A 1 -22.47 1.29 36.72
CA MET A 1 -21.59 0.88 35.60
C MET A 1 -20.55 1.97 35.40
N ALA A 2 -19.30 1.75 35.84
CA ALA A 2 -18.23 2.72 35.67
C ALA A 2 -17.66 2.62 34.25
N ILE A 3 -17.93 3.62 33.41
CA ILE A 3 -17.33 3.71 32.08
C ILE A 3 -15.90 4.20 32.27
N HIS A 4 -14.94 3.29 32.26
CA HIS A 4 -13.52 3.63 32.19
C HIS A 4 -13.22 4.21 30.80
N ARG A 5 -13.34 5.53 30.66
CA ARG A 5 -12.78 6.24 29.50
C ARG A 5 -11.26 6.24 29.63
N TYR A 6 -10.60 5.27 29.01
CA TYR A 6 -9.17 5.37 28.75
C TYR A 6 -8.93 6.63 27.91
N ARG A 7 -8.51 7.73 28.55
CA ARG A 7 -7.88 8.86 27.85
C ARG A 7 -6.54 8.34 27.35
N PHE A 8 -6.52 7.72 26.18
CA PHE A 8 -5.29 7.68 25.40
C PHE A 8 -4.80 9.14 25.28
N PRO A 9 -3.53 9.45 25.59
CA PRO A 9 -3.00 10.78 25.34
C PRO A 9 -3.29 11.11 23.86
N PRO A 10 -3.70 12.34 23.53
CA PRO A 10 -4.05 12.68 22.15
C PRO A 10 -2.82 12.45 21.29
N VAL A 11 -2.84 11.34 20.53
CA VAL A 11 -1.79 11.06 19.57
C VAL A 11 -1.97 12.13 18.50
N ASN A 12 -1.10 13.12 18.50
CA ASN A 12 -1.20 14.26 17.60
C ASN A 12 -0.20 14.10 16.47
N VAL A 13 -0.63 14.39 15.24
CA VAL A 13 0.22 14.49 14.07
C VAL A 13 0.64 15.95 13.90
N ALA A 14 1.92 16.19 13.62
CA ALA A 14 2.44 17.52 13.42
C ALA A 14 2.37 17.93 11.95
N PHE A 15 2.02 19.20 11.74
CA PHE A 15 2.00 19.85 10.43
C PHE A 15 2.82 21.12 10.51
N VAL A 16 3.51 21.47 9.42
CA VAL A 16 4.35 22.67 9.37
C VAL A 16 4.06 23.52 8.16
N CYS A 17 4.18 24.83 8.35
CA CYS A 17 4.28 25.78 7.25
C CYS A 17 5.75 26.20 7.13
N PHE A 18 6.44 25.75 6.09
CA PHE A 18 7.84 26.11 5.86
C PHE A 18 8.03 27.63 5.65
N ALA A 19 7.11 28.28 4.95
CA ALA A 19 7.15 29.73 4.73
C ALA A 19 7.06 30.54 6.03
N CYS A 20 6.14 30.18 6.93
CA CYS A 20 5.94 30.90 8.19
C CYS A 20 6.82 30.38 9.34
N ARG A 21 7.45 29.22 9.17
CA ARG A 21 8.24 28.51 10.18
C ARG A 21 7.41 28.22 11.45
N VAL A 22 6.18 27.75 11.23
CA VAL A 22 5.20 27.45 12.29
C VAL A 22 4.84 25.98 12.26
N LYS A 23 4.80 25.37 13.43
CA LYS A 23 4.23 24.03 13.67
C LYS A 23 2.82 24.17 14.21
N THR A 24 1.91 23.36 13.69
CA THR A 24 0.59 23.11 14.25
C THR A 24 0.39 21.61 14.40
N THR A 25 -0.64 21.19 15.13
CA THR A 25 -0.89 19.79 15.44
C THR A 25 -2.37 19.47 15.30
N ARG A 26 -2.67 18.23 14.92
CA ARG A 26 -4.04 17.72 14.82
C ARG A 26 -4.12 16.33 15.43
N SER A 27 -5.29 15.98 15.99
CA SER A 27 -5.54 14.62 16.45
C SER A 27 -5.38 13.60 15.31
N LYS A 28 -4.66 12.49 15.59
CA LYS A 28 -4.45 11.34 14.68
C LYS A 28 -5.74 10.59 14.38
N TYR A 29 -6.78 10.75 15.21
CA TYR A 29 -8.12 10.21 14.97
C TYR A 29 -8.95 11.08 13.99
N GLY A 30 -8.32 12.08 13.37
CA GLY A 30 -8.95 12.80 12.27
C GLY A 30 -9.23 11.86 11.09
N GLY A 31 -10.49 11.75 10.71
CA GLY A 31 -10.90 10.98 9.53
C GLY A 31 -10.24 11.48 8.24
N ILE A 32 -10.24 10.65 7.19
CA ILE A 32 -9.54 10.93 5.93
C ILE A 32 -10.14 12.07 5.11
N ASN A 33 -11.41 12.39 5.35
CA ASN A 33 -12.11 13.50 4.70
C ASN A 33 -11.92 14.83 5.43
N GLN A 34 -10.90 14.93 6.29
CA GLN A 34 -10.68 16.13 7.06
C GLN A 34 -9.99 17.21 6.23
N PRO A 35 -10.44 18.48 6.32
CA PRO A 35 -9.90 19.57 5.51
C PRO A 35 -8.40 19.76 5.77
N ALA A 36 -7.68 20.27 4.76
CA ALA A 36 -6.26 20.57 4.87
C ALA A 36 -5.96 21.43 6.11
N VAL A 37 -4.86 21.12 6.79
CA VAL A 37 -4.44 21.91 7.95
C VAL A 37 -3.85 23.22 7.44
N LEU A 38 -4.52 24.34 7.72
CA LEU A 38 -4.08 25.65 7.25
C LEU A 38 -3.16 26.33 8.26
N CYS A 39 -2.15 27.02 7.76
CA CYS A 39 -1.26 27.84 8.57
C CYS A 39 -2.05 28.97 9.24
N PRO A 40 -1.90 29.20 10.56
CA PRO A 40 -2.60 30.29 11.24
C PRO A 40 -2.13 31.69 10.81
N GLN A 41 -0.95 31.82 10.19
CA GLN A 41 -0.39 33.11 9.78
C GLN A 41 -0.71 33.46 8.33
N CYS A 42 -0.47 32.55 7.39
CA CYS A 42 -0.63 32.83 5.96
C CYS A 42 -1.81 32.09 5.30
N ARG A 43 -2.55 31.28 6.07
CA ARG A 43 -3.70 30.48 5.61
C ARG A 43 -3.39 29.47 4.50
N ARG A 44 -2.12 29.29 4.12
CA ARG A 44 -1.68 28.26 3.16
C ARG A 44 -1.73 26.86 3.80
N PRO A 45 -1.93 25.80 3.01
CA PRO A 45 -1.83 24.42 3.50
C PRO A 45 -0.47 24.14 4.16
N CYS A 46 -0.50 23.41 5.27
CA CYS A 46 0.69 22.91 5.97
C CYS A 46 1.03 21.49 5.52
N ASP A 47 2.31 21.17 5.53
CA ASP A 47 2.87 19.85 5.24
C ASP A 47 2.82 18.94 6.47
N ASN A 48 2.43 17.67 6.28
CA ASN A 48 2.38 16.69 7.35
C ASN A 48 3.78 16.10 7.60
N ILE A 49 4.33 16.32 8.80
CA ILE A 49 5.67 15.84 9.17
C ILE A 49 5.65 14.65 10.13
N GLY A 50 4.48 14.05 10.35
CA GLY A 50 4.29 12.89 11.23
C GLY A 50 4.31 13.24 12.73
N ASP A 51 4.45 12.20 13.56
CA ASP A 51 4.52 12.30 15.02
C ASP A 51 5.97 12.23 15.55
N ARG A 52 6.93 11.81 14.73
CA ARG A 52 8.32 11.54 15.15
C ARG A 52 9.34 12.64 14.82
N ARG A 53 9.04 13.55 13.89
CA ARG A 53 10.01 14.58 13.46
C ARG A 53 9.81 15.90 14.23
N PRO A 54 10.79 16.35 15.04
CA PRO A 54 10.70 17.64 15.71
C PRO A 54 10.85 18.78 14.69
N ALA A 55 10.03 19.82 14.84
CA ALA A 55 10.17 21.05 14.06
C ALA A 55 11.25 21.94 14.68
N PRO A 56 12.14 22.56 13.89
CA PRO A 56 13.14 23.47 14.42
C PRO A 56 12.51 24.70 15.11
N PRO A 57 13.22 25.34 16.07
CA PRO A 57 12.84 26.66 16.58
C PRO A 57 12.68 27.67 15.44
N ARG A 58 11.69 28.58 15.56
CA ARG A 58 11.32 29.53 14.49
C ARG A 58 12.48 30.43 14.03
N ASN A 59 13.37 30.80 14.93
CA ASN A 59 14.53 31.66 14.65
C ASN A 59 15.68 30.93 13.92
N ARG A 60 15.65 29.59 13.81
CA ARG A 60 16.67 28.81 13.11
C ARG A 60 16.33 28.65 11.63
N GLU A 61 16.47 29.73 10.87
CA GLU A 61 16.09 29.78 9.46
C GLU A 61 16.74 28.70 8.60
N SER A 62 18.06 28.51 8.73
CA SER A 62 18.80 27.49 7.98
C SER A 62 18.29 26.07 8.26
N ALA A 63 17.89 25.77 9.50
CA ALA A 63 17.34 24.46 9.86
C ALA A 63 15.95 24.23 9.24
N TRP A 64 15.13 25.27 9.13
CA TRP A 64 13.85 25.21 8.43
C TRP A 64 14.02 25.00 6.92
N GLN A 65 14.96 25.72 6.30
CA GLN A 65 15.30 25.54 4.89
C GLN A 65 15.84 24.14 4.61
N GLN A 66 16.71 23.60 5.48
CA GLN A 66 17.20 22.22 5.35
C GLN A 66 16.04 21.22 5.45
N MET A 67 15.18 21.38 6.45
CA MET A 67 14.04 20.49 6.64
C MET A 67 13.08 20.52 5.45
N GLU A 68 12.83 21.69 4.85
CA GLU A 68 12.02 21.80 3.62
C GLU A 68 12.66 21.04 2.47
N ARG A 69 13.96 21.24 2.24
CA ARG A 69 14.70 20.52 1.18
C ARG A 69 14.64 19.02 1.35
N ASP A 70 14.88 18.52 2.57
CA ASP A 70 14.78 17.08 2.88
C ASP A 70 13.37 16.55 2.64
N TYR A 71 12.35 17.32 3.04
CA TYR A 71 10.94 16.95 2.88
C TYR A 71 10.57 16.83 1.40
N ARG A 72 10.85 17.88 0.61
CA ARG A 72 10.55 17.89 -0.83
C ARG A 72 11.35 16.82 -1.59
N SER A 73 12.62 16.62 -1.23
CA SER A 73 13.45 15.55 -1.81
C SER A 73 12.86 14.17 -1.53
N LEU A 74 12.39 13.92 -0.30
CA LEU A 74 11.74 12.65 0.02
C LEU A 74 10.40 12.48 -0.72
N GLN A 75 9.59 13.53 -0.85
CA GLN A 75 8.35 13.49 -1.66
C GLN A 75 8.64 13.10 -3.12
N GLN A 76 9.67 13.68 -3.73
CA GLN A 76 10.07 13.36 -5.11
C GLN A 76 10.54 11.91 -5.24
N ARG A 77 11.36 11.42 -4.29
CA ARG A 77 11.82 10.02 -4.28
C ARG A 77 10.67 9.03 -4.12
N ILE A 78 9.70 9.32 -3.24
CA ILE A 78 8.49 8.51 -3.07
C ILE A 78 7.67 8.48 -4.36
N LEU A 79 7.46 9.63 -5.00
CA LEU A 79 6.72 9.70 -6.25
C LEU A 79 7.40 8.88 -7.35
N ALA A 80 8.71 9.02 -7.53
CA ALA A 80 9.47 8.26 -8.52
C ALA A 80 9.41 6.75 -8.26
N ALA A 81 9.59 6.33 -7.00
CA ALA A 81 9.49 4.92 -6.60
C ALA A 81 8.09 4.36 -6.86
N TYR A 82 7.04 5.12 -6.59
CA TYR A 82 5.67 4.73 -6.87
C TYR A 82 5.38 4.59 -8.35
N GLN A 83 5.84 5.53 -9.17
CA GLN A 83 5.66 5.47 -10.63
C GLN A 83 6.37 4.25 -11.22
N GLN A 84 7.59 3.96 -10.76
CA GLN A 84 8.32 2.76 -11.15
C GLN A 84 7.57 1.49 -10.74
N TRP A 85 7.13 1.40 -9.48
CA TRP A 85 6.34 0.28 -8.96
C TRP A 85 5.06 0.06 -9.77
N ARG A 86 4.29 1.11 -10.05
CA ARG A 86 3.04 1.03 -10.83
C ARG A 86 3.31 0.48 -12.23
N HIS A 87 4.38 0.95 -12.87
CA HIS A 87 4.79 0.47 -14.19
C HIS A 87 5.19 -1.01 -14.16
N GLU A 88 6.02 -1.42 -13.21
CA GLU A 88 6.48 -2.81 -13.06
C GLU A 88 5.33 -3.77 -12.73
N ALA A 89 4.46 -3.40 -11.78
CA ALA A 89 3.28 -4.18 -11.42
C ALA A 89 2.35 -4.39 -12.63
N ARG A 90 2.10 -3.33 -13.41
CA ARG A 90 1.28 -3.39 -14.61
C ARG A 90 1.90 -4.29 -15.67
N SER A 91 3.19 -4.11 -15.96
CA SER A 91 3.93 -4.92 -16.95
C SER A 91 3.90 -6.41 -16.58
N ALA A 92 4.10 -6.72 -15.30
CA ALA A 92 4.02 -8.06 -14.76
C ALA A 92 2.64 -8.69 -14.92
N THR A 93 1.59 -7.94 -14.59
CA THR A 93 0.20 -8.41 -14.70
C THR A 93 -0.15 -8.69 -16.16
N LEU A 94 0.28 -7.84 -17.09
CA LEU A 94 0.12 -8.08 -18.53
C LEU A 94 0.83 -9.35 -19.00
N ALA A 95 2.08 -9.56 -18.58
CA ALA A 95 2.82 -10.77 -18.92
C ALA A 95 2.15 -12.03 -18.34
N HIS A 96 1.64 -11.94 -17.11
CA HIS A 96 0.91 -13.03 -16.45
C HIS A 96 -0.38 -13.39 -17.20
N LEU A 97 -1.16 -12.36 -17.58
CA LEU A 97 -2.39 -12.51 -18.37
C LEU A 97 -2.12 -13.23 -19.71
N GLN A 98 -1.07 -12.83 -20.43
CA GLN A 98 -0.70 -13.46 -21.70
C GLN A 98 -0.38 -14.96 -21.53
N TRP A 99 0.29 -15.33 -20.44
CA TRP A 99 0.54 -16.74 -20.11
C TRP A 99 -0.75 -17.47 -19.74
N ALA A 100 -1.62 -16.86 -18.94
CA ALA A 100 -2.90 -17.44 -18.55
C ALA A 100 -3.81 -17.70 -19.76
N GLN A 101 -3.83 -16.76 -20.72
CA GLN A 101 -4.52 -16.89 -22.00
C GLN A 101 -3.95 -18.04 -22.84
N LYS A 102 -2.62 -18.13 -22.97
CA LYS A 102 -1.96 -19.21 -23.72
C LYS A 102 -2.24 -20.59 -23.13
N LEU A 103 -2.40 -20.68 -21.81
CA LEU A 103 -2.69 -21.93 -21.09
C LEU A 103 -4.19 -22.18 -20.92
N ASN A 104 -5.05 -21.29 -21.41
CA ASN A 104 -6.51 -21.35 -21.28
C ASN A 104 -7.00 -21.52 -19.82
N LEU A 105 -6.55 -20.62 -18.94
CA LEU A 105 -6.86 -20.63 -17.51
C LEU A 105 -7.86 -19.51 -17.15
N PRO A 106 -9.18 -19.71 -17.36
CA PRO A 106 -10.18 -18.64 -17.29
C PRO A 106 -10.25 -17.90 -15.95
N ASP A 107 -10.09 -18.61 -14.83
CA ASP A 107 -10.12 -17.99 -13.50
C ASP A 107 -8.92 -17.07 -13.26
N ILE A 108 -7.75 -17.41 -13.83
CA ILE A 108 -6.55 -16.57 -13.75
C ILE A 108 -6.70 -15.37 -14.68
N ILE A 109 -7.24 -15.57 -15.89
CA ILE A 109 -7.50 -14.50 -16.85
C ILE A 109 -8.41 -13.42 -16.24
N ALA A 110 -9.58 -13.81 -15.71
CA ALA A 110 -10.53 -12.86 -15.13
C ALA A 110 -9.93 -12.06 -13.97
N ARG A 111 -9.07 -12.70 -13.19
CA ARG A 111 -8.40 -12.06 -12.07
C ARG A 111 -7.27 -11.12 -12.48
N ASP A 112 -6.49 -11.48 -13.49
CA ASP A 112 -5.44 -10.60 -14.02
C ASP A 112 -6.05 -9.36 -14.70
N GLU A 113 -7.19 -9.53 -15.39
CA GLU A 113 -7.98 -8.42 -15.93
C GLU A 113 -8.45 -7.48 -14.82
N PHE A 114 -8.96 -8.02 -13.71
CA PHE A 114 -9.29 -7.22 -12.52
C PHE A 114 -8.09 -6.43 -12.00
N TRP A 115 -6.92 -7.06 -11.87
CA TRP A 115 -5.72 -6.36 -11.39
C TRP A 115 -5.25 -5.25 -12.33
N LEU A 116 -5.32 -5.48 -13.64
CA LEU A 116 -5.03 -4.44 -14.64
C LEU A 116 -5.97 -3.25 -14.50
N GLU A 117 -7.28 -3.50 -14.37
CA GLU A 117 -8.26 -2.43 -14.14
C GLU A 117 -7.90 -1.59 -12.90
N LYS A 118 -7.56 -2.26 -11.78
CA LYS A 118 -7.21 -1.55 -10.54
C LYS A 118 -5.90 -0.76 -10.66
N LEU A 119 -4.88 -1.33 -11.30
CA LEU A 119 -3.60 -0.65 -11.55
C LEU A 119 -3.75 0.57 -12.47
N ASP A 120 -4.63 0.47 -13.47
CA ASP A 120 -4.93 1.56 -14.40
C ASP A 120 -5.72 2.68 -13.72
N ALA A 121 -6.59 2.34 -12.77
CA ALA A 121 -7.37 3.29 -11.97
C ALA A 121 -6.60 3.96 -10.82
N LEU A 122 -5.35 3.56 -10.53
CA LEU A 122 -4.57 4.15 -9.45
C LEU A 122 -4.25 5.65 -9.71
N PRO A 123 -4.15 6.47 -8.63
CA PRO A 123 -3.82 7.88 -8.78
C PRO A 123 -2.39 8.08 -9.27
N ASP A 124 -2.12 9.20 -9.95
CA ASP A 124 -0.75 9.53 -10.40
C ASP A 124 0.17 9.94 -9.25
N VAL A 125 -0.40 10.48 -8.17
CA VAL A 125 0.31 10.87 -6.95
C VAL A 125 -0.24 10.05 -5.79
N PRO A 126 0.58 9.20 -5.14
CA PRO A 126 0.11 8.37 -4.05
C PRO A 126 -0.04 9.19 -2.77
N ARG A 127 -0.89 8.73 -1.85
CA ARG A 127 -1.04 9.28 -0.51
C ARG A 127 0.30 9.42 0.20
N ALA A 128 1.22 8.48 0.00
CA ALA A 128 2.56 8.48 0.59
C ALA A 128 3.32 9.80 0.40
N VAL A 129 3.14 10.49 -0.73
CA VAL A 129 3.75 11.81 -1.01
C VAL A 129 3.26 12.88 -0.02
N ASN A 130 2.02 12.78 0.45
CA ASN A 130 1.43 13.74 1.40
C ASN A 130 1.76 13.41 2.86
N VAL A 131 2.34 12.25 3.13
CA VAL A 131 2.70 11.78 4.47
C VAL A 131 4.09 11.11 4.49
N PRO A 132 5.14 11.78 3.99
CA PRO A 132 6.41 11.13 3.66
C PRO A 132 7.17 10.61 4.88
N TYR A 133 6.89 11.11 6.09
CA TYR A 133 7.48 10.63 7.34
C TYR A 133 6.59 9.69 8.17
N GLN A 134 5.41 9.31 7.66
CA GLN A 134 4.50 8.44 8.42
C GLN A 134 5.08 7.03 8.62
N ARG A 135 5.84 6.53 7.64
CA ARG A 135 6.61 5.28 7.71
C ARG A 135 7.76 5.36 6.71
N ASP A 136 8.64 4.36 6.73
CA ASP A 136 9.65 4.21 5.69
C ASP A 136 9.01 3.64 4.42
N TRP A 137 8.55 4.54 3.55
CA TRP A 137 7.93 4.18 2.28
C TRP A 137 8.91 3.59 1.26
N LEU A 138 10.21 3.82 1.44
CA LEU A 138 11.23 3.45 0.45
C LEU A 138 12.03 2.21 0.87
N GLY A 139 12.13 1.92 2.17
CA GLY A 139 12.83 0.74 2.69
C GLY A 139 12.27 -0.58 2.18
N MET A 140 10.99 -0.63 1.83
CA MET A 140 10.32 -1.84 1.34
C MET A 140 10.30 -1.96 -0.19
N VAL A 141 10.68 -0.91 -0.93
CA VAL A 141 10.64 -0.89 -2.41
C VAL A 141 11.79 -1.70 -3.04
N GLN A 142 12.74 -2.18 -2.24
CA GLN A 142 13.89 -2.95 -2.74
C GLN A 142 13.57 -4.41 -3.10
N GLY A 143 12.31 -4.87 -2.91
CA GLY A 143 11.86 -6.22 -3.23
C GLY A 143 11.23 -6.36 -4.62
N ALA A 144 11.00 -7.61 -5.03
CA ALA A 144 10.21 -7.87 -6.23
C ALA A 144 8.79 -7.32 -6.06
N VAL A 145 8.33 -6.52 -7.02
CA VAL A 145 6.98 -5.91 -7.02
C VAL A 145 5.87 -6.95 -7.14
N TRP A 146 6.19 -8.13 -7.66
CA TRP A 146 5.24 -9.21 -7.90
C TRP A 146 5.93 -10.57 -7.86
N HIS A 147 5.14 -11.64 -7.71
CA HIS A 147 5.61 -13.00 -7.97
C HIS A 147 4.47 -13.90 -8.45
N SER A 148 4.84 -14.90 -9.24
CA SER A 148 3.97 -16.01 -9.66
C SER A 148 4.83 -17.22 -10.03
N GLY A 149 4.26 -18.40 -9.83
CA GLY A 149 4.75 -19.69 -10.33
C GLY A 149 4.19 -20.09 -11.69
N LEU A 150 3.32 -19.27 -12.30
CA LEU A 150 2.75 -19.55 -13.61
C LEU A 150 3.86 -19.73 -14.66
N GLY A 151 3.80 -20.84 -15.40
CA GLY A 151 4.83 -21.21 -16.38
C GLY A 151 6.14 -21.72 -15.79
N LYS A 152 6.26 -21.86 -14.46
CA LYS A 152 7.43 -22.42 -13.77
C LYS A 152 7.15 -23.85 -13.28
N PRO A 153 8.21 -24.66 -13.06
CA PRO A 153 8.07 -25.96 -12.41
C PRO A 153 7.51 -25.81 -11.00
N TYR A 154 6.68 -26.78 -10.59
CA TYR A 154 6.15 -26.83 -9.24
C TYR A 154 7.25 -27.00 -8.18
N PRO A 155 7.09 -26.46 -6.96
CA PRO A 155 8.03 -26.65 -5.87
C PRO A 155 8.11 -28.13 -5.45
N ALA A 156 9.26 -28.55 -4.92
CA ALA A 156 9.53 -29.94 -4.55
C ALA A 156 8.48 -30.55 -3.59
N GLU A 157 7.93 -29.74 -2.68
CA GLU A 157 6.88 -30.16 -1.76
C GLU A 157 5.59 -30.57 -2.50
N LEU A 158 5.21 -29.81 -3.53
CA LEU A 158 4.04 -30.11 -4.36
C LEU A 158 4.30 -31.35 -5.22
N GLN A 159 5.51 -31.49 -5.77
CA GLN A 159 5.92 -32.69 -6.51
C GLN A 159 5.88 -33.95 -5.61
N ALA A 160 6.36 -33.86 -4.37
CA ALA A 160 6.35 -34.94 -3.39
C ALA A 160 4.92 -35.38 -3.02
N LEU A 161 3.97 -34.45 -2.97
CA LEU A 161 2.56 -34.76 -2.75
C LEU A 161 1.93 -35.47 -3.94
N MET A 162 2.29 -35.09 -5.16
CA MET A 162 1.81 -35.73 -6.39
C MET A 162 2.28 -37.18 -6.50
N GLY A 163 3.45 -37.52 -5.95
CA GLY A 163 4.00 -38.89 -5.94
C GLY A 163 3.36 -39.85 -4.92
N LYS A 164 2.47 -39.37 -4.04
CA LYS A 164 1.79 -40.22 -3.03
C LYS A 164 0.53 -40.88 -3.59
N PRO A 165 0.06 -42.01 -3.03
CA PRO A 165 -1.21 -42.64 -3.40
C PRO A 165 -2.40 -41.67 -3.33
N PHE A 166 -3.42 -41.93 -4.14
CA PHE A 166 -4.62 -41.09 -4.19
C PHE A 166 -5.43 -41.14 -2.88
N ASN A 167 -5.80 -39.96 -2.40
CA ASN A 167 -6.93 -39.77 -1.49
C ASN A 167 -7.55 -38.37 -1.72
N LYS A 168 -8.83 -38.20 -1.33
CA LYS A 168 -9.59 -36.98 -1.60
C LYS A 168 -8.98 -35.74 -0.94
N GLU A 169 -8.51 -35.86 0.29
CA GLU A 169 -7.93 -34.76 1.06
C GLU A 169 -6.62 -34.26 0.41
N ARG A 170 -5.74 -35.18 0.03
CA ARG A 170 -4.49 -34.92 -0.70
C ARG A 170 -4.77 -34.25 -2.04
N GLN A 171 -5.79 -34.69 -2.78
CA GLN A 171 -6.13 -34.06 -4.05
C GLN A 171 -6.57 -32.61 -3.84
N ALA A 172 -7.47 -32.35 -2.88
CA ALA A 172 -7.88 -31.00 -2.53
C ALA A 172 -6.69 -30.10 -2.11
N GLN A 173 -5.73 -30.66 -1.37
CA GLN A 173 -4.50 -29.98 -1.02
C GLN A 173 -3.60 -29.66 -2.24
N ILE A 174 -3.51 -30.58 -3.22
CA ILE A 174 -2.78 -30.34 -4.47
C ILE A 174 -3.46 -29.22 -5.26
N ASP A 175 -4.77 -29.32 -5.47
CA ASP A 175 -5.54 -28.35 -6.25
C ASP A 175 -5.41 -26.93 -5.66
N THR A 176 -5.51 -26.83 -4.33
CA THR A 176 -5.32 -25.55 -3.61
C THR A 176 -3.90 -25.00 -3.79
N ARG A 177 -2.87 -25.84 -3.67
CA ARG A 177 -1.46 -25.42 -3.81
C ARG A 177 -1.12 -25.03 -5.25
N VAL A 178 -1.63 -25.77 -6.24
CA VAL A 178 -1.48 -25.44 -7.66
C VAL A 178 -2.13 -24.09 -7.95
N ALA A 179 -3.39 -23.90 -7.52
CA ALA A 179 -4.11 -22.65 -7.70
C ALA A 179 -3.35 -21.48 -7.08
N LYS A 180 -2.85 -21.61 -5.84
CA LYS A 180 -2.06 -20.56 -5.18
C LYS A 180 -0.73 -20.28 -5.88
N HIS A 181 -0.04 -21.32 -6.35
CA HIS A 181 1.25 -21.19 -7.03
C HIS A 181 1.13 -20.45 -8.37
N GLN A 182 0.03 -20.66 -9.09
CA GLN A 182 -0.20 -20.08 -10.41
C GLN A 182 -0.77 -18.66 -10.37
N ARG A 183 -1.29 -18.20 -9.23
CA ARG A 183 -1.82 -16.84 -9.08
C ARG A 183 -0.71 -15.80 -9.13
N LEU A 184 -1.05 -14.62 -9.65
CA LEU A 184 -0.25 -13.41 -9.48
C LEU A 184 -0.43 -12.85 -8.06
N HIS A 185 0.70 -12.63 -7.40
CA HIS A 185 0.82 -11.97 -6.10
C HIS A 185 1.49 -10.62 -6.31
N LEU A 186 0.86 -9.53 -5.87
CA LEU A 186 1.37 -8.16 -5.99
C LEU A 186 1.75 -7.63 -4.60
N HIS A 187 2.85 -6.87 -4.52
CA HIS A 187 3.29 -6.22 -3.28
C HIS A 187 2.90 -4.74 -3.32
N ASP A 188 1.94 -4.32 -2.48
CA ASP A 188 1.44 -2.94 -2.45
C ASP A 188 2.15 -2.08 -1.39
N PHE A 189 3.37 -1.65 -1.69
CA PHE A 189 4.19 -0.86 -0.76
C PHE A 189 3.56 0.49 -0.38
N PHE A 190 2.75 1.06 -1.28
CA PHE A 190 2.18 2.39 -1.13
C PHE A 190 0.76 2.37 -0.53
N GLY A 191 0.11 1.20 -0.51
CA GLY A 191 -1.22 0.99 0.06
C GLY A 191 -2.37 1.47 -0.85
N GLU A 192 -2.06 1.84 -2.10
CA GLU A 192 -3.04 2.39 -3.04
C GLU A 192 -3.92 1.29 -3.62
N LEU A 193 -3.34 0.13 -3.94
CA LEU A 193 -4.06 -0.99 -4.54
C LEU A 193 -5.01 -1.64 -3.51
N HIS A 194 -4.56 -1.79 -2.28
CA HIS A 194 -5.42 -2.23 -1.17
C HIS A 194 -6.57 -1.26 -0.92
N THR A 195 -6.29 0.05 -0.98
CA THR A 195 -7.34 1.07 -0.84
C THR A 195 -8.35 0.99 -1.98
N ALA A 196 -7.90 0.80 -3.22
CA ALA A 196 -8.75 0.63 -4.40
C ALA A 196 -9.67 -0.61 -4.33
N CYS A 197 -9.25 -1.64 -3.57
CA CYS A 197 -10.04 -2.86 -3.36
C CYS A 197 -10.98 -2.79 -2.14
N THR A 198 -10.90 -1.73 -1.32
CA THR A 198 -11.75 -1.59 -0.13
C THR A 198 -13.12 -1.04 -0.54
N THR A 199 -14.20 -1.76 -0.24
CA THR A 199 -15.57 -1.35 -0.63
C THR A 199 -16.28 -0.50 0.42
N PHE A 200 -16.00 -0.70 1.71
CA PHE A 200 -16.58 0.10 2.80
C PHE A 200 -15.54 0.43 3.86
N ARG A 201 -15.63 1.67 4.37
CA ARG A 201 -14.81 2.17 5.47
C ARG A 201 -15.73 2.81 6.51
N ASP A 202 -16.40 1.98 7.30
CA ASP A 202 -17.21 2.44 8.42
C ASP A 202 -16.57 2.02 9.75
N ASN A 203 -16.53 2.92 10.72
CA ASN A 203 -15.92 2.73 12.05
C ASN A 203 -14.49 2.13 12.07
N GLY A 204 -13.69 2.39 11.04
CA GLY A 204 -12.31 1.91 10.95
C GLY A 204 -12.16 0.44 10.55
N GLN A 205 -13.25 -0.23 10.18
CA GLN A 205 -13.23 -1.56 9.59
C GLN A 205 -13.20 -1.47 8.06
N TYR A 206 -12.37 -2.32 7.44
CA TYR A 206 -12.21 -2.42 5.99
C TYR A 206 -12.91 -3.70 5.55
N TRP A 207 -13.83 -3.58 4.60
CA TRP A 207 -14.55 -4.72 4.05
C TRP A 207 -14.32 -4.79 2.54
N HIS A 208 -14.32 -6.02 2.05
CA HIS A 208 -14.21 -6.35 0.63
C HIS A 208 -15.47 -7.12 0.22
N GLN A 209 -15.91 -6.97 -1.04
CA GLN A 209 -16.77 -7.98 -1.64
C GLN A 209 -16.04 -9.33 -1.60
N ARG A 210 -16.76 -10.45 -1.44
CA ARG A 210 -16.14 -11.77 -1.20
C ARG A 210 -15.05 -12.12 -2.22
N ASP A 211 -15.32 -11.95 -3.51
CA ASP A 211 -14.36 -12.29 -4.57
C ASP A 211 -13.13 -11.35 -4.53
N VAL A 212 -13.37 -10.06 -4.24
CA VAL A 212 -12.30 -9.06 -4.03
C VAL A 212 -11.50 -9.35 -2.76
N HIS A 213 -12.12 -9.92 -1.72
CA HIS A 213 -11.44 -10.32 -0.49
C HIS A 213 -10.43 -11.42 -0.77
N GLU A 214 -10.88 -12.49 -1.42
CA GLU A 214 -10.04 -13.65 -1.76
C GLU A 214 -8.89 -13.27 -2.71
N TRP A 215 -9.06 -12.23 -3.53
CA TRP A 215 -7.98 -11.71 -4.37
C TRP A 215 -7.07 -10.75 -3.60
N ALA A 216 -7.63 -9.89 -2.75
CA ALA A 216 -6.86 -8.99 -1.89
C ALA A 216 -5.99 -9.73 -0.87
N GLU A 217 -6.32 -10.97 -0.51
CA GLU A 217 -5.44 -11.84 0.29
C GLU A 217 -4.11 -12.16 -0.40
N ASP A 218 -4.05 -12.07 -1.72
CA ASP A 218 -2.82 -12.24 -2.49
C ASP A 218 -2.05 -10.93 -2.68
N LEU A 219 -2.57 -9.81 -2.12
CA LEU A 219 -1.73 -8.66 -1.83
C LEU A 219 -0.82 -9.00 -0.67
N CYS A 220 0.48 -9.04 -0.95
CA CYS A 220 1.46 -9.27 0.09
C CYS A 220 1.64 -8.00 0.91
N TRP A 221 1.19 -8.05 2.17
CA TRP A 221 1.55 -7.07 3.19
C TRP A 221 2.85 -7.50 3.85
N GLN A 222 3.92 -6.73 3.65
CA GLN A 222 5.13 -6.77 4.47
C GLN A 222 5.51 -5.36 4.88
#